data_AF-A0A418XUQ8-F1
#
_entry.id   AF-A0A418XUQ8-F1
#
_cell.length_a   1.000
_cell.length_b   1.000
_cell.length_c   1.000
_cell.angle_alpha   90.00
_cell.angle_beta   90.00
_cell.angle_gamma   90.00
#
_symmetry.space_group_name_H-M   'P 1'
#
loop_
_entity.id
_entity.type
_entity.pdbx_description
1 polymer ?
#
loop_
_entity_poly.entity_id
_entity_poly.type
_entity_poly.pdbx_seq_one_letter_code
_entity_poly.pdbx_strand_id
1 'polypeptide(L)' 'MPLSDWLNFATLHPWLVAPFSLALLLSILIWFGRLPQSTTNVLIVAFILPSMQLGLLGILVFSANESLAESLVALLPS' A
#
# COMPACT_ATOMS: atom_id res chain seq x y z
N MET A 1 -10.83 4.86 -5.90
CA MET A 1 -10.95 4.74 -4.43
C MET A 1 -10.68 6.12 -3.83
N PRO A 2 -11.68 6.75 -3.18
CA PRO A 2 -11.47 8.00 -2.47
C PRO A 2 -10.50 7.80 -1.29
N LEU A 3 -9.81 8.87 -0.89
CA LEU A 3 -8.73 8.82 0.13
C LEU A 3 -9.22 8.28 1.49
N SER A 4 -10.50 8.51 1.81
CA SER A 4 -11.17 7.99 3.01
C SER A 4 -11.25 6.47 3.03
N ASP A 5 -11.56 5.85 1.90
CA ASP A 5 -11.70 4.40 1.80
C ASP A 5 -10.34 3.74 1.92
N TRP A 6 -9.30 4.37 1.37
CA TRP A 6 -7.92 3.89 1.49
C TRP A 6 -7.44 3.93 2.95
N LEU A 7 -7.77 4.99 3.69
CA LEU A 7 -7.48 5.10 5.11
C LEU A 7 -8.22 4.05 5.95
N ASN A 8 -9.49 3.79 5.65
CA ASN A 8 -10.25 2.70 6.29
C ASN A 8 -9.65 1.33 5.95
N PHE A 9 -9.26 1.09 4.70
CA PHE A 9 -8.63 -0.14 4.29
C PHE A 9 -7.26 -0.35 4.96
N ALA A 10 -6.44 0.69 5.02
CA ALA A 10 -5.14 0.65 5.67
C ALA A 10 -5.28 0.39 7.19
N THR A 11 -6.25 1.01 7.86
CA THR A 11 -6.49 0.74 9.29
C THR A 11 -6.99 -0.68 9.57
N LEU A 12 -7.74 -1.29 8.65
CA LEU A 12 -8.13 -2.70 8.71
C LEU A 12 -6.97 -3.67 8.42
N HIS A 13 -5.89 -3.17 7.81
CA HIS A 13 -4.71 -3.96 7.46
C HIS A 13 -3.43 -3.33 8.01
N PRO A 14 -3.13 -3.51 9.31
CA PRO A 14 -1.99 -2.90 9.99
C PRO A 14 -0.63 -3.20 9.32
N TRP A 15 -0.55 -4.34 8.63
CA TRP A 15 0.62 -4.78 7.88
C TRP A 15 0.93 -3.91 6.65
N LEU A 16 -0.04 -3.13 6.13
CA LEU A 16 0.15 -2.14 5.07
C LEU A 16 0.55 -0.76 5.62
N VAL A 17 0.09 -0.41 6.83
CA VAL A 17 0.33 0.91 7.44
C VAL A 17 1.82 1.11 7.76
N ALA A 18 2.44 0.11 8.37
CA ALA A 18 3.86 0.17 8.75
C ALA A 18 4.79 0.45 7.55
N PRO A 19 4.78 -0.34 6.45
CA PRO A 19 5.64 -0.07 5.29
C PRO A 19 5.30 1.25 4.59
N PHE A 20 4.02 1.66 4.51
CA PHE A 20 3.66 2.95 3.93
C PHE A 20 4.18 4.14 4.75
N SER A 21 4.01 4.10 6.07
CA SER A 21 4.50 5.15 6.95
C SER A 21 6.02 5.29 6.87
N LEU A 22 6.74 4.16 6.83
CA LEU A 22 8.18 4.12 6.66
C LEU A 22 8.60 4.69 5.29
N ALA A 23 7.94 4.28 4.20
CA ALA A 23 8.22 4.80 2.87
C ALA A 23 7.98 6.32 2.79
N LEU A 24 6.91 6.82 3.42
CA LEU A 24 6.58 8.25 3.45
C LEU A 24 7.62 9.04 4.25
N LEU A 25 8.02 8.54 5.43
CA LEU A 25 9.10 9.13 6.23
C LEU A 25 10.44 9.16 5.49
N LEU A 26 10.79 8.07 4.80
CA LEU A 26 12.00 8.02 3.98
C LEU A 26 11.93 8.97 2.79
N SER A 27 10.77 9.10 2.15
CA SER A 27 10.56 10.04 1.04
C SER A 27 10.73 11.49 1.52
N ILE A 28 10.18 11.84 2.68
CA ILE A 28 10.38 13.13 3.34
C ILE A 28 11.87 13.35 3.65
N LEU A 29 12.54 12.35 4.21
CA LEU A 29 13.96 12.42 4.55
C LEU A 29 14.84 12.66 3.32
N ILE A 30 14.55 11.98 2.21
CA ILE A 30 15.22 12.16 0.93
C ILE A 30 14.94 13.56 0.36
N TRP A 31 13.69 14.03 0.45
CA TRP A 31 13.26 15.35 -0.04
C TRP A 31 13.99 16.51 0.64
N PHE A 32 14.20 16.43 1.96
CA PHE A 32 14.94 17.47 2.72
C PHE A 32 16.47 17.39 2.61
N GLY A 33 16.98 16.39 1.87
CA GLY A 33 18.22 16.50 1.10
C GLY A 33 19.52 16.75 1.87
N ARG A 34 19.99 15.74 2.62
CA ARG A 34 21.39 15.66 3.08
C ARG A 34 22.02 14.26 3.04
N LEU A 35 21.48 13.36 2.21
CA LEU A 35 21.98 11.98 2.09
C LEU A 35 22.82 11.78 0.81
N PRO A 36 23.88 10.96 0.86
CA PRO A 36 24.62 10.55 -0.33
C PRO A 36 23.72 9.79 -1.31
N GLN A 37 23.93 9.98 -2.62
CA GLN A 37 23.14 9.34 -3.68
C GLN A 37 23.09 7.81 -3.54
N SER A 38 24.18 7.18 -3.10
CA SER A 38 24.24 5.73 -2.84
C SER A 38 23.24 5.30 -1.75
N THR A 39 23.17 6.04 -0.64
CA THR A 39 22.22 5.77 0.45
C THR A 39 20.79 5.98 -0.02
N THR A 40 20.52 7.07 -0.75
CA THR A 40 19.18 7.34 -1.32
C THR A 40 18.71 6.21 -2.23
N ASN A 41 19.57 5.72 -3.12
CA ASN A 41 19.23 4.61 -4.01
C ASN A 41 18.91 3.32 -3.25
N VAL A 42 19.68 2.99 -2.21
CA VAL A 42 19.40 1.83 -1.36
C VAL A 42 18.06 2.00 -0.64
N LEU A 43 17.77 3.19 -0.09
CA LEU A 43 16.49 3.45 0.59
C LEU A 43 15.30 3.31 -0.37
N ILE A 44 15.44 3.79 -1.60
CA ILE A 44 14.39 3.67 -2.62
C ILE A 44 14.16 2.19 -2.99
N VAL A 45 15.23 1.46 -3.32
CA VAL A 45 15.12 0.08 -3.82
C VAL A 45 14.73 -0.89 -2.72
N ALA A 46 15.29 -0.74 -1.51
CA ALA A 46 15.08 -1.69 -0.42
C ALA A 46 13.77 -1.43 0.36
N PHE A 47 13.27 -0.20 0.39
CA PHE A 47 12.13 0.15 1.24
C PHE A 47 10.96 0.80 0.48
N ILE A 48 11.22 1.81 -0.35
CA ILE A 48 10.13 2.55 -1.01
C ILE A 48 9.45 1.69 -2.08
N LEU A 49 10.24 1.02 -2.94
CA LEU A 49 9.70 0.16 -4.02
C LEU A 49 8.84 -1.00 -3.48
N PRO A 50 9.33 -1.80 -2.51
CA PRO A 50 8.55 -2.91 -1.97
C PRO A 50 7.28 -2.44 -1.24
N SER A 51 7.34 -1.29 -0.58
CA SER A 51 6.16 -0.71 0.10
C SER A 51 5.08 -0.31 -0.92
N MET A 52 5.47 0.24 -2.07
CA MET A 52 4.53 0.52 -3.16
C MET A 52 3.93 -0.75 -3.75
N GLN A 53 4.73 -1.80 -3.94
CA GLN A 53 4.26 -3.10 -4.44
C GLN A 53 3.26 -3.74 -3.48
N LEU A 54 3.51 -3.68 -2.16
CA LEU A 54 2.56 -4.13 -1.14
C LEU A 54 1.23 -3.35 -1.20
N GLY A 55 1.28 -2.03 -1.43
CA GLY A 55 0.09 -1.22 -1.64
C GLY A 55 -0.76 -1.66 -2.83
N LEU A 56 -0.12 -1.92 -3.97
CA LEU A 56 -0.78 -2.44 -5.16
C LEU A 56 -1.39 -3.83 -4.91
N LEU A 57 -0.66 -4.72 -4.23
CA LEU A 57 -1.17 -6.04 -3.85
C LEU A 57 -2.39 -5.92 -2.92
N GLY A 58 -2.36 -5.02 -1.94
CA GLY A 58 -3.50 -4.77 -1.06
C GLY A 58 -4.74 -4.33 -1.82
N ILE A 59 -4.60 -3.39 -2.76
CA ILE A 59 -5.69 -2.92 -3.63
C ILE A 59 -6.22 -4.07 -4.50
N LEU A 60 -5.33 -4.87 -5.08
CA LEU A 60 -5.71 -6.03 -5.92
C LEU A 60 -6.49 -7.08 -5.11
N VAL A 61 -6.03 -7.41 -3.91
CA VAL A 61 -6.70 -8.36 -3.01
C VAL A 61 -8.08 -7.85 -2.62
N PHE A 62 -8.21 -6.56 -2.30
CA PHE A 62 -9.49 -5.95 -1.97
C PHE A 62 -10.48 -6.01 -3.14
N SER A 63 -10.05 -5.57 -4.33
CA SER A 63 -10.89 -5.59 -5.52
C SER A 63 -11.29 -7.01 -5.93
N ALA A 64 -10.37 -7.98 -5.79
CA ALA A 64 -10.68 -9.39 -6.02
C ALA A 64 -11.70 -9.92 -5.02
N ASN A 65 -11.61 -9.52 -3.74
CA ASN A 65 -12.55 -9.94 -2.71
C ASN A 65 -13.97 -9.38 -2.95
N GLU A 66 -14.09 -8.11 -3.35
CA GLU A 66 -15.38 -7.52 -3.74
C GLU A 66 -16.00 -8.25 -4.93
N SER A 67 -15.21 -8.51 -5.97
CA SER A 67 -15.66 -9.25 -7.16
C SER A 67 -16.09 -10.69 -6.82
N LEU A 68 -15.36 -11.36 -5.91
CA LEU A 68 -15.70 -12.70 -5.44
C LEU A 68 -16.99 -12.70 -4.62
N ALA A 69 -17.17 -11.70 -3.74
CA ALA A 69 -18.38 -11.54 -2.94
C ALA A 69 -19.61 -11.30 -3.81
N GLU A 70 -19.51 -10.43 -4.82
CA GLU A 70 -20.58 -10.22 -5.81
C GLU A 70 -20.92 -11.50 -6.57
N SER A 71 -19.90 -12.24 -7.01
CA SER A 71 -20.09 -13.52 -7.71
C SER A 71 -20.80 -14.56 -6.83
N LEU A 72 -20.44 -14.63 -5.54
CA LEU A 72 -21.09 -15.51 -4.55
C LEU A 72 -22.55 -15.13 -4.29
N VAL A 73 -22.86 -13.84 -4.20
CA VAL A 73 -24.23 -13.35 -4.05
C VAL A 73 -25.07 -13.72 -5.27
N ALA A 74 -24.52 -13.61 -6.48
CA ALA A 74 -25.20 -14.02 -7.71
C ALA A 74 -25.43 -15.53 -7.83
N LEU A 75 -24.65 -16.35 -7.11
CA LEU A 75 -24.74 -17.81 -7.07
C LEU A 75 -25.70 -18.36 -6.00
N LEU A 76 -26.12 -17.54 -5.03
CA LEU A 76 -27.10 -17.95 -4.02
C LEU A 76 -28.51 -18.00 -4.64
N PRO A 77 -29.24 -19.13 -4.54
CA PRO A 77 -30.61 -19.20 -5.01
C PRO A 77 -31.49 -18.27 -4.16
N SER A 78 -32.31 -17.46 -4.84
CA SER A 78 -33.30 -16.55 -4.24
C SER A 78 -34.36 -17.28 -3.41
#